data_AF-A0A1T4XWB9-F1
#
_entry.id   AF-A0A1T4XWB9-F1
#
_cell.length_a   1.000
_cell.length_b   1.000
_cell.length_c   1.000
_cell.angle_alpha   90.00
_cell.angle_beta   90.00
_cell.angle_gamma   90.00
#
_symmetry.space_group_name_H-M   'P 1'
#
loop_
_entity.id
_entity.type
_entity.pdbx_description
1 polymer ?
#
loop_
_entity_poly.entity_id
_entity_poly.type
_entity_poly.pdbx_seq_one_letter_code
_entity_poly.pdbx_strand_id
1 'polypeptide(L)' 'MMTNRPCSRVACPDEAVATLTYVYADSLAVLGPLSLSHEPHSYDLCTRHSERLKAPQGWQVMRHVQFSQ' A
#
# COMPACT_ATOMS: atom_id res chain seq x y z
N MET A 1 5.05 -13.19 -18.57
CA MET A 1 4.62 -13.55 -17.21
C MET A 1 4.52 -12.26 -16.41
N MET A 2 3.30 -11.81 -16.09
CA MET A 2 3.15 -10.73 -15.12
C MET A 2 3.25 -11.39 -13.75
N THR A 3 4.37 -11.18 -13.05
CA THR A 3 4.51 -11.63 -11.67
C THR A 3 3.58 -10.77 -10.82
N ASN A 4 2.34 -11.21 -10.65
CA ASN A 4 1.38 -10.49 -9.84
C ASN A 4 1.85 -10.54 -8.39
N ARG A 5 2.10 -9.36 -7.82
CA ARG A 5 2.64 -9.22 -6.47
C ARG A 5 1.52 -9.60 -5.49
N PRO A 6 1.72 -10.59 -4.61
CA PRO A 6 0.72 -10.94 -3.61
C PRO A 6 0.60 -9.82 -2.58
N CYS A 7 -0.57 -9.69 -1.97
CA CYS A 7 -0.74 -8.77 -0.85
C CYS A 7 0.17 -9.16 0.33
N SER A 8 0.85 -8.18 0.94
CA SER A 8 1.72 -8.37 2.10
C SER A 8 0.97 -8.79 3.38
N ARG A 9 -0.36 -8.76 3.39
CA ARG A 9 -1.15 -9.27 4.52
C ARG A 9 -1.10 -10.79 4.56
N VAL A 10 -0.69 -11.32 5.72
CA VAL A 10 -0.66 -12.77 5.99
C VAL A 10 -2.02 -13.40 5.69
N ALA A 11 -2.00 -14.55 5.00
CA ALA A 11 -3.19 -15.29 4.57
C ALA A 11 -4.14 -14.54 3.63
N CYS A 12 -3.68 -13.45 2.98
CA CYS A 12 -4.43 -12.80 1.92
C CYS A 12 -4.07 -13.43 0.56
N PRO A 13 -5.02 -14.07 -0.14
CA PRO A 13 -4.75 -14.64 -1.47
C PRO A 13 -4.84 -13.59 -2.59
N ASP A 14 -5.37 -12.40 -2.29
CA ASP A 14 -5.59 -11.33 -3.26
C ASP A 14 -4.28 -10.71 -3.79
N GLU A 15 -4.34 -10.23 -5.02
CA GLU A 15 -3.26 -9.53 -5.70
C GLU A 15 -3.17 -8.07 -5.23
N ALA A 16 -1.95 -7.57 -5.13
CA ALA A 16 -1.73 -6.18 -4.73
C ALA A 16 -2.00 -5.21 -5.88
N VAL A 17 -2.59 -4.07 -5.53
CA VAL A 17 -2.93 -2.98 -6.46
C VAL A 17 -2.40 -1.63 -5.99
N ALA A 18 -1.94 -1.57 -4.73
CA ALA A 18 -1.43 -0.38 -4.10
C ALA A 18 -0.18 -0.70 -3.28
N THR A 19 0.71 0.27 -3.12
CA THR A 19 1.89 0.17 -2.26
C THR A 19 1.76 1.19 -1.13
N LEU A 20 1.92 0.72 0.11
CA LEU A 20 1.90 1.50 1.34
C LEU A 20 3.33 1.72 1.83
N THR A 21 3.68 2.97 2.13
CA THR A 21 4.97 3.35 2.72
C THR A 21 4.74 4.15 3.99
N TYR A 22 5.54 3.87 5.02
CA TYR A 22 5.53 4.61 6.27
C TYR A 22 6.72 5.58 6.31
N VAL A 23 6.41 6.87 6.39
CA VAL A 23 7.38 7.94 6.62
C VAL A 23 7.34 8.28 8.10
N TYR A 24 8.18 7.58 8.88
CA TYR A 24 8.20 7.67 10.34
C TYR A 24 8.58 9.08 10.84
N ALA A 25 9.50 9.76 10.16
CA ALA A 25 9.93 11.11 10.53
C ALA A 25 8.76 12.11 10.58
N ASP A 26 7.80 11.97 9.67
CA ASP A 26 6.63 12.83 9.54
C ASP A 26 5.37 12.23 10.15
N SER A 27 5.46 11.04 10.77
CA SER A 27 4.29 10.26 11.21
C SER A 27 3.23 10.14 10.11
N LEU A 28 3.67 9.79 8.90
CA LEU A 28 2.84 9.78 7.69
C LEU A 28 2.81 8.38 7.06
N ALA A 29 1.62 7.92 6.71
CA ALA A 29 1.39 6.74 5.90
C ALA A 29 0.95 7.16 4.50
N VAL A 30 1.74 6.81 3.48
CA VAL A 30 1.44 7.12 2.08
C VAL A 30 0.99 5.83 1.38
N LEU A 31 -0.22 5.85 0.84
CA LEU A 31 -0.78 4.76 0.05
C LEU A 31 -0.87 5.22 -1.40
N GLY A 32 -0.04 4.63 -2.26
CA GLY A 32 0.06 4.95 -3.68
C GLY A 32 -0.36 3.80 -4.59
N PRO A 33 -0.33 4.02 -5.93
CA PRO A 33 -0.44 2.93 -6.90
C PRO A 33 0.64 1.86 -6.65
N LEU A 34 0.41 0.63 -7.11
CA LEU A 34 1.38 -0.45 -6.98
C LEU A 34 2.73 -0.02 -7.60
N SER A 35 3.78 -0.03 -6.77
CA SER A 35 5.13 0.30 -7.22
C SER A 35 5.58 -0.69 -8.30
N LEU A 36 6.33 -0.20 -9.29
CA LEU A 36 6.83 -1.04 -10.40
C LEU A 36 7.85 -2.09 -9.91
N SER A 37 8.49 -1.83 -8.78
CA SER A 37 9.50 -2.71 -8.18
C SER A 37 9.20 -2.97 -6.71
N HIS A 38 9.75 -4.06 -6.19
CA HIS A 38 9.60 -4.43 -4.79
C HIS A 38 10.52 -3.58 -3.91
N GLU A 39 9.92 -2.70 -3.11
CA GLU A 39 10.66 -1.81 -2.22
C GLU A 39 10.74 -2.42 -0.81
N PRO A 40 11.92 -2.52 -0.19
CA PRO A 40 12.13 -3.22 1.08
C PRO A 40 11.44 -2.57 2.29
N HIS A 41 10.92 -1.35 2.16
CA HIS A 41 10.25 -0.59 3.22
C HIS A 41 8.78 -0.27 2.89
N SER A 42 8.21 -1.00 1.94
CA SER A 42 6.85 -0.80 1.49
C SER A 42 6.05 -2.09 1.59
N TYR A 43 4.73 -1.94 1.75
CA TYR A 43 3.79 -3.04 1.85
C TYR A 43 2.81 -2.99 0.69
N ASP A 44 2.70 -4.06 -0.08
CA ASP A 44 1.76 -4.11 -1.17
C ASP A 44 0.40 -4.60 -0.68
N LEU A 45 -0.64 -3.83 -0.95
CA LEU A 45 -1.97 -4.09 -0.46
C LEU A 45 -2.92 -4.33 -1.64
N CYS A 46 -3.78 -5.34 -1.50
CA CYS A 46 -4.94 -5.51 -2.37
C CYS A 46 -5.99 -4.43 -2.07
N THR A 47 -6.97 -4.25 -2.97
CA THR A 47 -8.04 -3.25 -2.82
C THR A 47 -8.70 -3.30 -1.45
N ARG A 48 -9.04 -4.51 -0.98
CA ARG A 48 -9.69 -4.69 0.33
C ARG A 48 -8.82 -4.21 1.49
N HIS A 49 -7.51 -4.42 1.42
CA HIS A 49 -6.59 -4.05 2.49
C HIS A 49 -6.15 -2.59 2.41
N SER A 50 -6.05 -2.02 1.21
CA SER A 50 -5.76 -0.61 1.00
C SER A 50 -6.90 0.28 1.52
N GLU A 51 -8.15 -0.14 1.34
CA GLU A 51 -9.35 0.54 1.85
C GLU A 51 -9.49 0.43 3.37
N ARG A 52 -9.22 -0.75 3.94
CA ARG A 52 -9.37 -1.02 5.38
C ARG A 52 -8.15 -0.63 6.21
N LEU A 53 -7.10 -0.15 5.58
CA LEU A 53 -5.88 0.29 6.26
C LEU A 53 -6.21 1.42 7.26
N LYS A 54 -5.79 1.21 8.51
CA LYS A 54 -5.76 2.24 9.55
C LYS A 54 -4.31 2.52 9.91
N ALA A 55 -3.93 3.80 9.87
CA ALA A 55 -2.65 4.22 10.39
C ALA A 55 -2.68 4.28 11.93
N PRO A 56 -1.51 4.25 12.60
CA PRO A 56 -1.42 4.45 14.04
C PRO A 56 -2.03 5.78 14.49
N GLN A 57 -2.38 5.88 15.78
CA GLN A 57 -2.92 7.12 16.34
C GLN A 57 -1.92 8.28 16.18
N GLY A 58 -2.41 9.43 15.71
CA GLY A 58 -1.58 10.62 15.46
C GLY A 58 -0.88 10.63 14.11
N TRP A 59 -1.02 9.57 13.29
CA TRP A 59 -0.45 9.53 11.95
C TRP A 59 -1.39 10.10 10.91
N GLN A 60 -0.82 10.80 9.93
CA GLN A 60 -1.54 11.24 8.74
C GLN A 60 -1.59 10.11 7.71
N VAL A 61 -2.67 10.05 6.92
CA VAL A 61 -2.79 9.07 5.82
C VAL A 61 -3.03 9.81 4.52
N MET A 62 -2.04 9.78 3.63
CA MET A 62 -2.15 10.29 2.28
C MET A 62 -2.47 9.13 1.34
N ARG A 63 -3.59 9.23 0.60
CA ARG A 63 -3.97 8.24 -0.40
C ARG A 63 -3.88 8.90 -1.77
N HIS A 64 -2.95 8.46 -2.60
CA HIS A 64 -2.91 8.85 -4.00
C HIS A 64 -4.01 8.07 -4.71
N VAL A 65 -5.14 8.74 -4.95
CA VAL A 65 -6.12 8.28 -5.91
C VAL A 65 -5.49 8.43 -7.29
N GLN A 66 -5.08 7.31 -7.90
CA GLN A 66 -4.69 7.32 -9.30
C GLN A 66 -5.95 7.65 -10.10
N PHE A 67 -6.13 8.92 -10.45
CA PHE A 67 -7.09 9.30 -11.47
C PHE A 67 -6.55 8.78 -12.80
N SER A 68 -6.97 7.58 -13.18
CA SER A 68 -6.79 7.08 -14.53
C SER A 68 -7.63 7.96 -15.46
N GLN A 69 -6.98 8.88 -16.18
CA GLN A 69 -7.56 9.59 -17.33
C GLN A 69 -7.04 8.94 -18.61
#